data_AF-A0A314UX14-F1
#
_entry.id   AF-A0A314UX14-F1
#
_cell.length_a   1.000
_cell.length_b   1.000
_cell.length_c   1.000
_cell.angle_alpha   90.00
_cell.angle_beta   90.00
_cell.angle_gamma   90.00
#
_symmetry.space_group_name_H-M   'P 1'
#
loop_
_entity.id
_entity.type
_entity.pdbx_description
1 polymer ?
#
loop_
_entity_poly.entity_id
_entity_poly.type
_entity_poly.pdbx_seq_one_letter_code
_entity_poly.pdbx_strand_id
1 'polypeptide(L)'
;MGGGRRKKQHFGRIHAFSCGKASFNGEHSRIGGPGFSRVVYCNDPDCLEATAHSYESNYVRTTKYRLATFLPKALFEQFRRVANIYFLICAILSFTPLSPYSAVSNVVPLVVVIGVTMGKEAVEDWRRKRQDIEMNNRKVRVHHGDGVFEYTKWRDLKVGDIVKVEKDEYFPADLILLSSSYDEALCYVETTNLDGETNLKLKQALEATSNLHEDSSFDNFKGVIRCEDPNANLYSFVGSLEIEEQPYPLTPQQLLLRDSKLRNTDFVYGVVIFTGHDTKVMQNSTAPPSKRSKVEKRMDKIIYFLFFLLVLMSFVGATVFGVTTRKDLENGRMIRWYLRPDDTTVYYDPTKAPVAAILQFLTAIMLYSYLLIPYPCMYQ
;
A
#
# COMPACT_ATOMS: atom_id res chain seq x y z
N MET A 1 -22.97 11.12 81.76
CA MET A 1 -21.74 11.05 80.93
C MET A 1 -21.89 9.87 79.99
N GLY A 2 -22.23 10.12 78.72
CA GLY A 2 -22.44 9.05 77.75
C GLY A 2 -22.40 9.62 76.34
N GLY A 3 -21.30 9.38 75.62
CA GLY A 3 -21.09 9.83 74.25
C GLY A 3 -20.46 8.72 73.43
N GLY A 4 -21.30 7.84 72.87
CA GLY A 4 -20.89 6.78 71.95
C GLY A 4 -20.51 7.34 70.59
N ARG A 5 -19.28 7.07 70.16
CA ARG A 5 -18.65 7.54 68.92
C ARG A 5 -19.16 6.71 67.73
N ARG A 6 -20.00 7.28 66.84
CA ARG A 6 -20.40 6.64 65.57
C ARG A 6 -19.24 6.69 64.56
N LYS A 7 -18.71 5.53 64.19
CA LYS A 7 -17.83 5.36 63.01
C LYS A 7 -18.68 5.46 61.73
N LYS A 8 -18.32 6.37 60.82
CA LYS A 8 -18.85 6.42 59.45
C LYS A 8 -18.18 5.31 58.64
N GLN A 9 -18.97 4.37 58.12
CA GLN A 9 -18.51 3.38 57.13
C GLN A 9 -18.60 4.00 55.75
N HIS A 10 -17.50 3.98 55.00
CA HIS A 10 -17.42 4.36 53.61
C HIS A 10 -17.88 3.14 52.78
N PHE A 11 -19.07 3.19 52.20
CA PHE A 11 -19.51 2.18 51.23
C PHE A 11 -18.76 2.42 49.91
N GLY A 12 -17.82 1.53 49.59
CA GLY A 12 -17.25 1.43 48.24
C GLY A 12 -18.33 1.00 47.27
N ARG A 13 -18.39 1.66 46.11
CA ARG A 13 -19.27 1.28 45.00
C ARG A 13 -18.86 -0.10 44.50
N ILE A 14 -19.70 -1.09 44.76
CA ILE A 14 -19.59 -2.42 44.18
C ILE A 14 -19.97 -2.28 42.69
N HIS A 15 -18.97 -2.31 41.82
CA HIS A 15 -19.20 -2.58 40.41
C HIS A 15 -19.58 -4.06 40.30
N ALA A 16 -20.80 -4.34 39.85
CA ALA A 16 -21.24 -5.68 39.53
C ALA A 16 -20.49 -6.15 38.29
N PHE A 17 -19.38 -6.86 38.49
CA PHE A 17 -18.77 -7.66 37.45
C PHE A 17 -19.72 -8.81 37.13
N SER A 18 -20.36 -8.75 35.96
CA SER A 18 -20.89 -9.95 35.35
C SER A 18 -19.69 -10.80 34.95
N CYS A 19 -19.28 -11.69 35.85
CA CYS A 19 -18.40 -12.80 35.53
C CYS A 19 -19.21 -13.76 34.65
N GLY A 20 -19.32 -13.40 33.37
CA GLY A 20 -19.61 -14.35 32.34
C GLY A 20 -18.39 -15.25 32.25
N LYS A 21 -18.46 -16.44 32.84
CA LYS A 21 -17.62 -17.56 32.39
C LYS A 21 -17.66 -17.52 30.87
N ALA A 22 -16.52 -17.34 30.22
CA ALA A 22 -16.41 -17.51 28.78
C ALA A 22 -16.84 -18.95 28.49
N SER A 23 -18.14 -19.13 28.20
CA SER A 23 -18.68 -20.40 27.77
C SER A 23 -17.90 -20.74 26.51
N PHE A 24 -17.30 -21.92 26.51
CA PHE A 24 -16.64 -22.52 25.37
C PHE A 24 -17.69 -22.74 24.26
N ASN A 25 -18.14 -21.66 23.63
CA ASN A 25 -19.20 -21.63 22.63
C ASN A 25 -18.64 -22.03 21.25
N GLY A 26 -19.51 -22.50 20.37
CA GLY A 26 -19.22 -23.25 19.14
C GLY A 26 -18.36 -22.60 18.04
N GLU A 27 -17.72 -21.46 18.30
CA GLU A 27 -16.63 -20.93 17.45
C GLU A 27 -15.27 -21.48 17.89
N HIS A 28 -15.03 -21.67 19.19
CA HIS A 28 -13.80 -22.31 19.69
C HIS A 28 -13.69 -23.78 19.31
N SER A 29 -14.81 -24.45 18.99
CA SER A 29 -14.81 -25.82 18.44
C SER A 29 -14.32 -25.89 16.99
N ARG A 30 -14.08 -24.75 16.33
CA ARG A 30 -13.52 -24.70 14.97
C ARG A 30 -12.00 -24.69 14.94
N ILE A 31 -11.34 -24.53 16.10
CA ILE A 31 -9.88 -24.57 16.23
C ILE A 31 -9.36 -25.92 15.72
N GLY A 32 -8.40 -25.90 14.79
CA GLY A 32 -7.92 -27.08 14.06
C GLY A 32 -8.67 -27.37 12.75
N GLY A 33 -9.72 -26.61 12.44
CA GLY A 33 -10.44 -26.67 11.17
C GLY A 33 -9.93 -25.66 10.11
N PRO A 34 -10.50 -25.69 8.89
CA PRO A 34 -10.13 -24.75 7.83
C PRO A 34 -10.42 -23.30 8.25
N GLY A 35 -9.42 -22.42 8.19
CA GLY A 35 -9.51 -21.03 8.67
C GLY A 35 -9.07 -20.83 10.12
N PHE A 36 -8.77 -21.91 10.88
CA PHE A 36 -8.34 -21.87 12.28
C PHE A 36 -7.20 -22.86 12.54
N SER A 37 -6.18 -22.80 11.68
CA SER A 37 -5.12 -23.80 11.61
C SER A 37 -3.80 -23.34 12.24
N ARG A 38 -3.67 -22.07 12.61
CA ARG A 38 -2.41 -21.51 13.10
C ARG A 38 -2.11 -21.98 14.52
N VAL A 39 -0.90 -22.51 14.71
CA VAL A 39 -0.37 -22.99 16.00
C VAL A 39 0.94 -22.29 16.30
N VAL A 40 0.99 -21.54 17.39
CA VAL A 40 2.15 -20.76 17.82
C VAL A 40 2.72 -21.38 19.09
N TYR A 41 3.98 -21.77 19.05
CA TYR A 41 4.70 -22.27 20.22
C TYR A 41 5.40 -21.11 20.90
N CYS A 42 5.02 -20.82 22.14
CA CYS A 42 5.60 -19.73 22.93
C CYS A 42 6.93 -20.19 23.52
N ASN A 43 8.00 -19.40 23.33
CA ASN A 43 9.28 -19.61 24.01
C ASN A 43 9.90 -21.01 23.81
N ASP A 44 9.65 -21.64 22.65
CA ASP A 44 10.22 -22.93 22.30
C ASP A 44 10.88 -22.85 20.90
N PRO A 45 12.10 -22.27 20.82
CA PRO A 45 12.80 -22.08 19.54
C PRO A 45 13.30 -23.40 18.93
N ASP A 46 13.44 -24.45 19.72
CA ASP A 46 13.97 -25.76 19.31
C ASP A 46 12.88 -26.74 18.84
N CYS A 47 11.60 -26.36 18.94
CA CYS A 47 10.51 -27.18 18.45
C CYS A 47 10.57 -27.31 16.92
N LEU A 48 10.83 -28.54 16.45
CA LEU A 48 10.84 -28.89 15.02
C LEU A 48 9.52 -28.54 14.33
N GLU A 49 8.39 -28.61 15.04
CA GLU A 49 7.07 -28.25 14.52
C GLU A 49 6.93 -26.74 14.31
N ALA A 50 7.49 -25.90 15.21
CA ALA A 50 7.55 -24.46 15.03
C ALA A 50 8.39 -24.05 13.81
N THR A 51 9.47 -24.79 13.54
CA THR A 51 10.33 -24.56 12.35
C THR A 51 9.68 -25.07 11.06
N ALA A 52 8.85 -26.12 11.13
CA ALA A 52 8.10 -26.63 9.99
C ALA A 52 7.06 -25.63 9.47
N HIS A 53 6.51 -24.80 10.36
CA HIS A 53 5.63 -23.70 9.99
C HIS A 53 6.44 -22.47 9.55
N SER A 54 6.69 -22.34 8.25
CA SER A 54 7.38 -21.18 7.66
C SER A 54 6.49 -19.92 7.68
N TYR A 55 6.40 -19.25 8.83
CA TYR A 55 5.72 -17.96 8.97
C TYR A 55 6.45 -16.82 8.24
N GLU A 56 5.69 -15.80 7.85
CA GLU A 56 6.26 -14.63 7.21
C GLU A 56 7.14 -13.80 8.17
N SER A 57 8.18 -13.16 7.63
CA SER A 57 9.01 -12.22 8.37
C SER A 57 8.21 -10.99 8.81
N ASN A 58 8.57 -10.40 9.96
CA ASN A 58 7.95 -9.16 10.44
C ASN A 58 8.34 -7.89 9.64
N TYR A 59 9.10 -8.05 8.56
CA TYR A 59 9.45 -6.96 7.64
C TYR A 59 8.23 -6.48 6.85
N VAL A 60 7.82 -5.23 7.06
CA VAL A 60 6.72 -4.60 6.32
C VAL A 60 7.26 -3.76 5.17
N ARG A 61 6.66 -3.90 3.99
CA ARG A 61 6.98 -3.09 2.81
C ARG A 61 5.73 -2.48 2.19
N THR A 62 5.70 -1.15 2.13
CA THR A 62 4.61 -0.37 1.52
C THR A 62 5.02 0.26 0.17
N THR A 63 6.28 0.13 -0.23
CA THR A 63 6.77 0.63 -1.53
C THR A 63 6.14 -0.11 -2.72
N LYS A 64 5.77 0.65 -3.76
CA LYS A 64 5.19 0.10 -4.99
C LYS A 64 6.25 -0.48 -5.94
N TYR A 65 7.45 0.08 -5.92
CA TYR A 65 8.50 -0.26 -6.86
C TYR A 65 9.72 -0.89 -6.18
N ARG A 66 10.34 -1.86 -6.88
CA ARG A 66 11.72 -2.26 -6.60
C ARG A 66 12.62 -1.42 -7.50
N LEU A 67 13.87 -1.16 -7.10
CA LEU A 67 14.82 -0.40 -7.91
C LEU A 67 14.90 -0.90 -9.38
N ALA A 68 14.89 -2.22 -9.58
CA ALA A 68 14.89 -2.84 -10.91
C ALA A 68 13.54 -2.77 -11.64
N THR A 69 12.42 -2.74 -10.92
CA THR A 69 11.06 -2.73 -11.52
C THR A 69 10.49 -1.32 -11.66
N PHE A 70 11.15 -0.30 -11.10
CA PHE A 70 10.73 1.08 -11.14
C PHE A 70 10.58 1.58 -12.59
N LEU A 71 11.67 1.56 -13.37
CA LEU A 71 11.69 2.08 -14.73
C LEU A 71 10.64 1.42 -15.65
N PRO A 72 10.58 0.07 -15.79
CA PRO A 72 9.63 -0.55 -16.70
C PRO A 72 8.17 -0.36 -16.27
N LYS A 73 7.87 -0.44 -14.96
CA LYS A 73 6.49 -0.26 -14.48
C LYS A 73 6.06 1.21 -14.55
N ALA A 74 6.91 2.14 -14.16
CA ALA A 74 6.60 3.58 -14.21
C ALA A 74 6.38 4.03 -15.66
N LEU A 75 7.23 3.61 -16.60
CA LEU A 75 7.03 3.90 -18.03
C LEU A 75 5.72 3.30 -18.53
N PHE A 76 5.43 2.04 -18.20
CA PHE A 76 4.17 1.40 -18.58
C PHE A 76 2.95 2.17 -18.04
N GLU A 77 3.02 2.69 -16.82
CA GLU A 77 1.96 3.51 -16.23
C GLU A 77 1.82 4.89 -16.87
N GLN A 78 2.93 5.52 -17.28
CA GLN A 78 2.88 6.78 -18.03
C GLN A 78 2.27 6.56 -19.43
N PHE A 79 2.71 5.55 -20.19
CA PHE A 79 2.18 5.26 -21.54
C PHE A 79 0.79 4.62 -21.54
N ARG A 80 0.28 4.30 -20.37
CA ARG A 80 -1.12 3.94 -20.19
C ARG A 80 -2.04 5.13 -20.50
N ARG A 81 -1.57 6.38 -20.36
CA ARG A 81 -2.32 7.60 -20.70
C ARG A 81 -2.33 7.84 -22.21
N VAL A 82 -3.51 8.14 -22.76
CA VAL A 82 -3.73 8.25 -24.22
C VAL A 82 -2.87 9.36 -24.84
N ALA A 83 -2.74 10.50 -24.14
CA ALA A 83 -1.90 11.61 -24.58
C ALA A 83 -0.43 11.18 -24.76
N ASN A 84 0.12 10.41 -23.83
CA ASN A 84 1.51 9.98 -23.90
C ASN A 84 1.76 9.02 -25.10
N ILE A 85 0.79 8.17 -25.43
CA ILE A 85 0.84 7.34 -26.65
C ILE A 85 0.81 8.23 -27.90
N TYR A 86 -0.07 9.22 -27.93
CA TYR A 86 -0.17 10.15 -29.07
C TYR A 86 1.15 10.91 -29.29
N PHE A 87 1.72 11.50 -28.24
CA PHE A 87 2.99 12.21 -28.35
C PHE A 87 4.16 11.29 -28.71
N LEU A 88 4.13 10.02 -28.28
CA LEU A 88 5.11 9.02 -28.70
C LEU A 88 5.03 8.75 -30.21
N ILE A 89 3.82 8.61 -30.76
CA ILE A 89 3.61 8.44 -32.20
C ILE A 89 4.11 9.68 -32.96
N CYS A 90 3.77 10.88 -32.52
CA CYS A 90 4.27 12.12 -33.12
C CYS A 90 5.80 12.23 -33.04
N ALA A 91 6.41 11.84 -31.91
CA ALA A 91 7.86 11.82 -31.75
C ALA A 91 8.53 10.85 -32.73
N ILE A 92 7.98 9.64 -32.92
CA ILE A 92 8.49 8.66 -33.89
C ILE A 92 8.34 9.19 -35.33
N LEU A 93 7.17 9.74 -35.69
CA LEU A 93 6.92 10.31 -37.01
C LEU A 93 7.81 11.53 -37.29
N SER A 94 8.24 12.26 -36.26
CA SER A 94 9.09 13.45 -36.42
C SER A 94 10.49 13.16 -36.97
N PHE A 95 10.97 11.92 -36.89
CA PHE A 95 12.22 11.48 -37.51
C PHE A 95 12.12 11.26 -39.02
N THR A 96 10.91 11.27 -39.55
CA THR A 96 10.67 11.15 -41.00
C THR A 96 10.65 12.54 -41.65
N PRO A 97 10.99 12.64 -42.95
CA PRO A 97 10.94 13.91 -43.68
C PRO A 97 9.52 14.48 -43.86
N LEU A 98 8.48 13.78 -43.38
CA LEU A 98 7.10 14.26 -43.31
C LEU A 98 6.91 15.38 -42.28
N SER A 99 7.80 15.46 -41.28
CA SER A 99 7.63 16.35 -40.14
C SER A 99 7.83 17.81 -40.54
N PRO A 100 6.86 18.71 -40.26
CA PRO A 100 7.05 20.14 -40.47
C PRO A 100 7.98 20.77 -39.41
N TYR A 101 8.22 20.05 -38.31
CA TYR A 101 9.05 20.49 -37.18
C TYR A 101 10.27 19.61 -37.01
N SER A 102 11.31 20.14 -36.35
CA SER A 102 12.48 19.34 -35.99
C SER A 102 12.10 18.21 -35.02
N ALA A 103 12.75 17.05 -35.13
CA ALA A 103 12.55 15.94 -34.20
C ALA A 103 12.82 16.36 -32.74
N VAL A 104 13.81 17.23 -32.53
CA VAL A 104 14.17 17.78 -31.21
C VAL A 104 12.98 18.50 -30.57
N SER A 105 12.25 19.32 -31.35
CA SER A 105 11.09 20.07 -30.86
C SER A 105 9.94 19.18 -30.37
N ASN A 106 9.80 17.96 -30.91
CA ASN A 106 8.74 17.02 -30.51
C ASN A 106 9.19 16.05 -29.40
N VAL A 107 10.45 15.60 -29.44
CA VAL A 107 10.97 14.61 -28.48
C VAL A 107 11.27 15.25 -27.13
N VAL A 108 11.89 16.44 -27.10
CA VAL A 108 12.33 17.07 -25.84
C VAL A 108 11.16 17.32 -24.88
N PRO A 109 10.02 17.93 -25.28
CA PRO A 109 8.90 18.14 -24.37
C PRO A 109 8.33 16.83 -23.81
N LEU A 110 8.23 15.78 -24.64
CA LEU A 110 7.75 14.47 -24.21
C LEU A 110 8.67 13.86 -23.13
N VAL A 111 9.97 13.88 -23.37
CA VAL A 111 10.98 13.36 -22.43
C VAL A 111 10.96 14.15 -21.12
N VAL A 112 10.87 15.49 -21.19
CA VAL A 112 10.80 16.34 -19.99
C VAL A 112 9.55 16.06 -19.17
N VAL A 113 8.37 16.00 -19.81
CA VAL A 113 7.09 15.72 -19.13
C VAL A 113 7.12 14.34 -18.47
N ILE A 114 7.55 13.29 -19.18
CA ILE A 114 7.67 11.94 -18.61
C ILE A 114 8.74 11.91 -17.51
N GLY A 115 9.86 12.61 -17.69
CA GLY A 115 10.93 12.68 -16.70
C GLY A 115 10.49 13.33 -15.38
N VAL A 116 9.75 14.45 -15.46
CA VAL A 116 9.22 15.14 -14.27
C VAL A 116 8.18 14.28 -13.54
N THR A 117 7.26 13.63 -14.26
CA THR A 117 6.26 12.75 -13.60
C THR A 117 6.89 11.54 -12.94
N MET A 118 7.82 10.89 -13.63
CA MET A 118 8.55 9.75 -13.07
C MET A 118 9.44 10.19 -11.90
N GLY A 119 10.07 11.36 -11.98
CA GLY A 119 10.85 11.93 -10.88
C GLY A 119 10.01 12.17 -9.63
N LYS A 120 8.82 12.76 -9.78
CA LYS A 120 7.86 12.93 -8.67
C LYS A 120 7.47 11.59 -8.04
N GLU A 121 7.13 10.61 -8.87
CA GLU A 121 6.76 9.27 -8.39
C GLU A 121 7.92 8.56 -7.67
N ALA A 122 9.16 8.73 -8.14
CA ALA A 122 10.35 8.23 -7.47
C ALA A 122 10.54 8.86 -6.09
N VAL A 123 10.33 10.18 -5.96
CA VAL A 123 10.44 10.90 -4.68
C VAL A 123 9.36 10.42 -3.70
N GLU A 124 8.13 10.22 -4.17
CA GLU A 124 7.04 9.70 -3.34
C GLU A 124 7.33 8.28 -2.84
N ASP A 125 7.78 7.37 -3.72
CA ASP A 125 8.09 5.99 -3.32
C ASP A 125 9.34 5.92 -2.43
N TRP A 126 10.32 6.83 -2.61
CA TRP A 126 11.48 6.95 -1.73
C TRP A 126 11.10 7.41 -0.32
N ARG A 127 10.15 8.35 -0.20
CA ARG A 127 9.61 8.76 1.11
C ARG A 127 8.96 7.58 1.85
N ARG A 128 8.15 6.76 1.14
CA ARG A 128 7.57 5.53 1.72
C ARG A 128 8.66 4.56 2.15
N LYS A 129 9.67 4.34 1.31
CA LYS A 129 10.82 3.48 1.64
C LYS A 129 11.54 3.94 2.92
N ARG A 130 11.72 5.26 3.09
CA ARG A 130 12.35 5.81 4.30
C ARG A 130 11.51 5.52 5.55
N GLN A 131 10.19 5.65 5.46
CA GLN A 131 9.25 5.33 6.54
C GLN A 131 9.28 3.82 6.87
N ASP A 132 9.26 2.96 5.85
CA ASP A 132 9.38 1.51 6.04
C ASP A 132 10.70 1.16 6.74
N ILE A 133 11.82 1.77 6.34
CA ILE A 133 13.13 1.54 6.97
C ILE A 133 13.12 1.98 8.43
N GLU A 134 12.53 3.13 8.73
CA GLU A 134 12.44 3.64 10.10
C GLU A 134 11.62 2.70 10.99
N MET A 135 10.42 2.30 10.54
CA MET A 135 9.54 1.38 11.27
C MET A 135 10.19 0.01 11.50
N ASN A 136 10.78 -0.58 10.46
CA ASN A 136 11.40 -1.91 10.54
C ASN A 136 12.67 -1.95 11.42
N ASN A 137 13.31 -0.80 11.67
CA ASN A 137 14.48 -0.68 12.53
C ASN A 137 14.17 -0.20 13.95
N ARG A 138 12.89 0.06 14.29
CA ARG A 138 12.49 0.26 15.69
C ARG A 138 12.85 -0.98 16.50
N LYS A 139 13.10 -0.79 17.79
CA LYS A 139 13.52 -1.85 18.69
C LYS A 139 12.40 -2.17 19.67
N VAL A 140 12.38 -3.40 20.15
CA VAL A 140 11.54 -3.88 21.24
C VAL A 140 12.35 -4.88 22.06
N ARG A 141 12.02 -5.04 23.34
CA ARG A 141 12.65 -6.05 24.18
C ARG A 141 12.05 -7.42 23.89
N VAL A 142 12.89 -8.39 23.58
CA VAL A 142 12.52 -9.77 23.25
C VAL A 142 13.22 -10.71 24.21
N HIS A 143 12.51 -11.72 24.70
CA HIS A 143 13.09 -12.77 25.52
C HIS A 143 13.99 -13.68 24.66
N HIS A 144 15.21 -13.95 25.12
CA HIS A 144 16.19 -14.78 24.41
C HIS A 144 16.61 -16.02 25.21
N GLY A 145 15.84 -16.39 26.25
CA GLY A 145 16.21 -17.43 27.22
C GLY A 145 16.79 -16.85 28.51
N ASP A 146 16.91 -17.70 29.53
CA ASP A 146 17.52 -17.38 30.85
C ASP A 146 16.86 -16.19 31.56
N GLY A 147 15.59 -15.90 31.24
CA GLY A 147 14.87 -14.74 31.77
C GLY A 147 15.40 -13.36 31.30
N VAL A 148 16.24 -13.30 30.26
CA VAL A 148 16.84 -12.05 29.78
C VAL A 148 16.08 -11.48 28.60
N PHE A 149 15.77 -10.18 28.68
CA PHE A 149 15.12 -9.43 27.61
C PHE A 149 16.10 -8.48 26.93
N GLU A 150 16.40 -8.75 25.65
CA GLU A 150 17.33 -7.96 24.85
C GLU A 150 16.62 -7.14 23.77
N TYR A 151 17.25 -6.03 23.36
CA TYR A 151 16.68 -5.18 22.32
C TYR A 151 16.91 -5.75 20.92
N THR A 152 15.83 -6.17 20.28
CA THR A 152 15.82 -6.69 18.91
C THR A 152 15.00 -5.77 18.00
N LYS A 153 15.38 -5.70 16.72
CA LYS A 153 14.68 -4.86 15.73
C LYS A 153 13.37 -5.50 15.33
N TRP A 154 12.36 -4.67 15.03
CA TRP A 154 11.03 -5.14 14.62
C TRP A 154 11.08 -6.13 13.47
N ARG A 155 11.88 -5.87 12.43
CA ARG A 155 12.00 -6.76 11.25
C ARG A 155 12.52 -8.17 11.58
N ASP A 156 13.22 -8.32 12.70
CA ASP A 156 13.90 -9.55 13.10
C ASP A 156 13.03 -10.39 14.07
N LEU A 157 11.85 -9.87 14.47
CA LEU A 157 10.86 -10.59 15.28
C LEU A 157 10.23 -11.76 14.53
N LYS A 158 9.99 -12.83 15.27
CA LYS A 158 9.36 -14.07 14.81
C LYS A 158 8.10 -14.38 15.60
N VAL A 159 7.27 -15.23 15.02
CA VAL A 159 6.07 -15.76 15.68
C VAL A 159 6.51 -16.67 16.83
N GLY A 160 5.88 -16.52 18.00
CA GLY A 160 6.24 -17.23 19.23
C GLY A 160 7.20 -16.49 20.16
N ASP A 161 7.85 -15.42 19.67
CA ASP A 161 8.70 -14.56 20.49
C ASP A 161 7.88 -13.89 21.60
N ILE A 162 8.42 -13.88 22.82
CA ILE A 162 7.87 -13.10 23.93
C ILE A 162 8.51 -11.72 23.90
N VAL A 163 7.68 -10.68 23.85
CA VAL A 163 8.12 -9.30 23.80
C VAL A 163 7.65 -8.54 25.03
N LYS A 164 8.51 -7.67 25.54
CA LYS A 164 8.21 -6.69 26.58
C LYS A 164 8.11 -5.31 25.92
N VAL A 165 6.94 -4.70 26.01
CA VAL A 165 6.65 -3.39 25.42
C VAL A 165 6.51 -2.38 26.54
N GLU A 166 7.29 -1.29 26.48
CA GLU A 166 7.29 -0.26 27.52
C GLU A 166 6.21 0.80 27.26
N LYS A 167 5.93 1.59 28.30
CA LYS A 167 4.98 2.70 28.23
C LYS A 167 5.29 3.64 27.06
N ASP A 168 4.23 4.07 26.38
CA ASP A 168 4.30 4.98 25.24
C ASP A 168 5.04 4.43 24.02
N GLU A 169 5.27 3.11 23.94
CA GLU A 169 5.76 2.44 22.75
C GLU A 169 4.63 1.86 21.89
N TYR A 170 4.93 1.62 20.61
CA TYR A 170 4.01 0.99 19.66
C TYR A 170 4.21 -0.52 19.65
N PHE A 171 3.13 -1.28 19.46
CA PHE A 171 3.22 -2.71 19.30
C PHE A 171 3.86 -3.08 17.95
N PRO A 172 4.90 -3.94 17.94
CA PRO A 172 5.69 -4.25 16.75
C PRO A 172 5.01 -5.24 15.78
N ALA A 173 4.01 -5.96 16.26
CA ALA A 173 3.32 -7.07 15.62
C ALA A 173 1.97 -7.25 16.34
N ASP A 174 1.13 -8.19 15.89
CA ASP A 174 -0.05 -8.55 16.66
C ASP A 174 0.38 -9.49 17.80
N LEU A 175 0.03 -9.12 19.03
CA LEU A 175 0.44 -9.82 20.24
C LEU A 175 -0.76 -10.34 21.02
N ILE A 176 -0.57 -11.43 21.75
CA ILE A 176 -1.46 -11.85 22.82
C ILE A 176 -0.87 -11.38 24.14
N LEU A 177 -1.66 -10.59 24.89
CA LEU A 177 -1.32 -10.08 26.20
C LEU A 177 -1.23 -11.24 27.21
N LEU A 178 -0.04 -11.44 27.79
CA LEU A 178 0.21 -12.43 28.84
C LEU A 178 0.08 -11.81 30.23
N SER A 179 0.76 -10.68 30.47
CA SER A 179 0.70 -9.97 31.74
C SER A 179 1.00 -8.49 31.53
N SER A 180 0.67 -7.67 32.52
CA SER A 180 0.95 -6.24 32.54
C SER A 180 1.60 -5.84 33.87
N SER A 181 2.01 -4.57 33.96
CA SER A 181 2.51 -3.98 35.20
C SER A 181 1.46 -3.88 36.31
N TYR A 182 0.17 -4.10 36.02
CA TYR A 182 -0.91 -4.05 37.00
C TYR A 182 -1.26 -5.45 37.50
N ASP A 183 -1.64 -5.57 38.77
CA ASP A 183 -2.01 -6.85 39.41
C ASP A 183 -3.20 -7.55 38.72
N GLU A 184 -4.14 -6.77 38.17
CA GLU A 184 -5.30 -7.31 37.43
C GLU A 184 -4.97 -7.66 35.96
N ALA A 185 -3.69 -7.58 35.57
CA ALA A 185 -3.19 -7.83 34.21
C ALA A 185 -3.92 -7.01 33.12
N LEU A 186 -4.31 -5.79 33.47
CA LEU A 186 -4.98 -4.83 32.60
C LEU A 186 -3.98 -3.93 31.87
N CYS A 187 -4.29 -3.48 30.67
CA CYS A 187 -3.55 -2.40 30.00
C CYS A 187 -4.46 -1.50 29.17
N TYR A 188 -3.99 -0.29 28.91
CA TYR A 188 -4.70 0.68 28.07
C TYR A 188 -4.00 0.86 26.74
N VAL A 189 -4.76 0.74 25.66
CA VAL A 189 -4.26 0.80 24.29
C VAL A 189 -4.92 1.95 23.54
N GLU A 190 -4.10 2.78 22.93
CA GLU A 190 -4.54 3.83 22.00
C GLU A 190 -4.52 3.27 20.57
N THR A 191 -5.68 3.28 19.88
CA THR A 191 -5.85 2.77 18.51
C THR A 191 -6.03 3.87 17.47
N THR A 192 -5.64 5.12 17.79
CA THR A 192 -5.77 6.30 16.91
C THR A 192 -5.22 6.07 15.49
N ASN A 193 -4.17 5.27 15.35
CA ASN A 193 -3.57 4.93 14.05
C ASN A 193 -4.41 3.97 13.19
N LEU A 194 -5.34 3.21 13.78
CA LEU A 194 -6.09 2.14 13.11
C LEU A 194 -7.49 2.57 12.73
N ASP A 195 -8.24 3.12 13.70
CA ASP A 195 -9.65 3.48 13.56
C ASP A 195 -9.91 4.98 13.76
N GLY A 196 -8.90 5.75 14.16
CA GLY A 196 -9.05 7.18 14.48
C GLY A 196 -9.77 7.44 15.80
N GLU A 197 -10.05 6.40 16.60
CA GLU A 197 -10.66 6.57 17.92
C GLU A 197 -9.62 7.10 18.92
N THR A 198 -9.93 8.20 19.59
CA THR A 198 -9.05 8.82 20.59
C THR A 198 -9.21 8.21 21.98
N ASN A 199 -10.19 7.33 22.16
CA ASN A 199 -10.46 6.71 23.44
C ASN A 199 -9.47 5.57 23.69
N LEU A 200 -9.00 5.46 24.93
CA LEU A 200 -8.18 4.35 25.35
C LEU A 200 -9.05 3.10 25.49
N LYS A 201 -8.65 2.01 24.82
CA LYS A 201 -9.30 0.71 24.93
C LYS A 201 -8.66 -0.07 26.07
N LEU A 202 -9.49 -0.58 26.97
CA LEU A 202 -9.06 -1.50 28.03
C LEU A 202 -8.85 -2.90 27.44
N LYS A 203 -7.69 -3.50 27.71
CA LYS A 203 -7.33 -4.87 27.36
C LYS A 203 -6.96 -5.61 28.64
N GLN A 204 -7.23 -6.91 28.68
CA GLN A 204 -7.04 -7.73 29.88
C GLN A 204 -6.42 -9.06 29.48
N ALA A 205 -5.38 -9.47 30.21
CA ALA A 205 -4.75 -10.77 30.01
C ALA A 205 -5.63 -11.92 30.54
N LEU A 206 -5.17 -13.15 30.38
CA LEU A 206 -5.78 -14.29 31.06
C LEU A 206 -5.38 -14.30 32.54
N GLU A 207 -6.31 -14.68 33.42
CA GLU A 207 -6.04 -14.87 34.85
C GLU A 207 -4.96 -15.95 35.09
N ALA A 208 -4.84 -16.92 34.18
CA ALA A 208 -3.81 -17.96 34.26
C ALA A 208 -2.38 -17.42 34.10
N THR A 209 -2.20 -16.29 33.41
CA THR A 209 -0.90 -15.69 33.10
C THR A 209 -0.64 -14.39 33.87
N SER A 210 -1.58 -13.95 34.72
CA SER A 210 -1.49 -12.67 35.43
C SER A 210 -0.25 -12.60 36.33
N ASN A 211 0.12 -13.71 36.97
CA ASN A 211 1.24 -13.81 37.92
C ASN A 211 2.63 -13.59 37.29
N LEU A 212 2.74 -13.51 35.96
CA LEU A 212 4.01 -13.34 35.24
C LEU A 212 4.45 -11.86 35.20
N HIS A 213 4.81 -11.29 36.36
CA HIS A 213 5.17 -9.88 36.47
C HIS A 213 6.67 -9.59 36.24
N GLU A 214 7.53 -10.57 36.51
CA GLU A 214 8.99 -10.41 36.44
C GLU A 214 9.58 -11.05 35.18
N ASP A 215 10.69 -10.48 34.70
CA ASP A 215 11.42 -10.99 33.53
C ASP A 215 11.87 -12.46 33.73
N SER A 216 12.22 -12.83 34.97
CA SER A 216 12.59 -14.18 35.41
C SER A 216 11.46 -15.20 35.28
N SER A 217 10.20 -14.76 35.33
CA SER A 217 9.03 -15.65 35.28
C SER A 217 8.86 -16.31 33.90
N PHE A 218 9.48 -15.73 32.87
CA PHE A 218 9.44 -16.25 31.50
C PHE A 218 10.52 -17.27 31.19
N ASP A 219 11.42 -17.58 32.13
CA ASP A 219 12.48 -18.57 31.91
C ASP A 219 11.93 -19.96 31.60
N ASN A 220 10.94 -20.42 32.39
CA ASN A 220 10.29 -21.72 32.22
C ASN A 220 8.89 -21.64 31.58
N PHE A 221 8.46 -20.45 31.17
CA PHE A 221 7.13 -20.30 30.58
C PHE A 221 7.10 -20.97 29.21
N LYS A 222 6.24 -21.98 29.07
CA LYS A 222 5.93 -22.64 27.81
C LYS A 222 4.43 -22.68 27.63
N GLY A 223 3.97 -22.46 26.41
CA GLY A 223 2.57 -22.51 26.06
C GLY A 223 2.37 -22.68 24.57
N VAL A 224 1.20 -23.17 24.18
CA VAL A 224 0.83 -23.36 22.78
C VAL A 224 -0.43 -22.56 22.51
N ILE A 225 -0.38 -21.62 21.57
CA ILE A 225 -1.54 -20.84 21.16
C ILE A 225 -2.07 -21.44 19.86
N ARG A 226 -3.34 -21.85 19.85
CA ARG A 226 -4.06 -22.26 18.64
C ARG A 226 -5.07 -21.19 18.28
N CYS A 227 -5.01 -20.64 17.07
CA CYS A 227 -5.86 -19.50 16.70
C CYS A 227 -6.33 -19.52 15.25
N GLU A 228 -7.24 -18.59 14.94
CA GLU A 228 -7.68 -18.31 13.59
C GLU A 228 -6.53 -17.97 12.63
N ASP A 229 -6.71 -18.26 11.35
CA ASP A 229 -5.78 -17.84 10.29
C ASP A 229 -5.83 -16.30 10.12
N PRO A 230 -4.76 -15.67 9.59
CA PRO A 230 -4.70 -14.23 9.37
C PRO A 230 -5.93 -13.70 8.61
N ASN A 231 -6.58 -12.67 9.16
CA ASN A 231 -7.76 -12.04 8.55
C ASN A 231 -7.77 -10.53 8.77
N ALA A 232 -8.55 -9.81 7.95
CA ALA A 232 -8.61 -8.35 8.01
C ALA A 232 -9.56 -7.78 9.09
N ASN A 233 -10.26 -8.64 9.86
CA ASN A 233 -11.22 -8.17 10.85
C ASN A 233 -10.52 -7.80 12.16
N LEU A 234 -10.43 -6.49 12.44
CA LEU A 234 -9.74 -5.94 13.62
C LEU A 234 -10.43 -6.27 14.96
N TYR A 235 -11.72 -6.60 14.94
CA TYR A 235 -12.55 -6.75 16.15
C TYR A 235 -12.88 -8.20 16.52
N SER A 236 -12.62 -9.16 15.63
CA SER A 236 -12.76 -10.58 15.93
C SER A 236 -11.40 -11.20 16.19
N PHE A 237 -11.36 -12.11 17.14
CA PHE A 237 -10.23 -12.98 17.38
C PHE A 237 -10.74 -14.18 18.16
N VAL A 238 -10.46 -15.38 17.64
CA VAL A 238 -10.79 -16.64 18.28
C VAL A 238 -9.51 -17.45 18.40
N GLY A 239 -9.20 -17.87 19.62
CA GLY A 239 -8.08 -18.76 19.88
C GLY A 239 -8.20 -19.47 21.21
N SER A 240 -7.21 -20.30 21.51
CA SER A 240 -7.03 -20.99 22.77
C SER A 240 -5.55 -20.98 23.12
N LEU A 241 -5.23 -20.59 24.35
CA LEU A 241 -3.89 -20.71 24.93
C LEU A 241 -3.86 -21.97 25.79
N GLU A 242 -3.03 -22.94 25.43
CA GLU A 242 -2.78 -24.16 26.18
C GLU A 242 -1.53 -23.95 27.05
N ILE A 243 -1.71 -23.96 28.38
CA ILE A 243 -0.64 -23.92 29.38
C ILE A 243 -0.78 -25.18 30.24
N GLU A 244 0.30 -25.93 30.44
CA GLU A 244 0.28 -27.18 31.24
C GLU A 244 -0.86 -28.14 30.85
N GLU A 245 -1.10 -28.29 29.54
CA GLU A 245 -2.19 -29.11 28.95
C GLU A 245 -3.63 -28.62 29.28
N GLN A 246 -3.79 -27.44 29.88
CA GLN A 246 -5.10 -26.81 30.10
C GLN A 246 -5.39 -25.72 29.05
N PRO A 247 -6.51 -25.83 28.30
CA PRO A 247 -6.89 -24.83 27.31
C PRO A 247 -7.67 -23.66 27.93
N TYR A 248 -7.18 -22.45 27.70
CA TYR A 248 -7.84 -21.19 28.07
C TYR A 248 -8.32 -20.43 26.82
N PRO A 249 -9.61 -20.09 26.70
CA PRO A 249 -10.12 -19.42 25.52
C PRO A 249 -9.61 -17.98 25.43
N LEU A 250 -9.11 -17.60 24.25
CA LEU A 250 -8.68 -16.24 23.94
C LEU A 250 -9.79 -15.49 23.20
N THR A 251 -10.00 -14.23 23.60
CA THR A 251 -10.97 -13.33 22.99
C THR A 251 -10.26 -12.07 22.47
N PRO A 252 -10.96 -11.16 21.74
CA PRO A 252 -10.37 -9.89 21.29
C PRO A 252 -9.83 -9.02 22.43
N GLN A 253 -10.20 -9.28 23.68
CA GLN A 253 -9.74 -8.56 24.88
C GLN A 253 -8.26 -8.80 25.18
N GLN A 254 -7.71 -9.95 24.80
CA GLN A 254 -6.29 -10.29 24.95
C GLN A 254 -5.44 -9.86 23.74
N LEU A 255 -6.07 -9.54 22.60
CA LEU A 255 -5.37 -9.19 21.37
C LEU A 255 -4.89 -7.72 21.38
N LEU A 256 -3.59 -7.53 21.17
CA LEU A 256 -2.93 -6.24 20.95
C LEU A 256 -2.55 -6.13 19.48
N LEU A 257 -3.04 -5.10 18.79
CA LEU A 257 -2.83 -4.92 17.35
C LEU A 257 -1.55 -4.13 17.08
N ARG A 258 -0.85 -4.50 16.00
CA ARG A 258 0.29 -3.73 15.46
C ARG A 258 -0.06 -2.25 15.31
N ASP A 259 0.93 -1.37 15.49
CA ASP A 259 0.79 0.10 15.38
C ASP A 259 -0.18 0.77 16.36
N SER A 260 -0.81 0.00 17.27
CA SER A 260 -1.46 0.56 18.45
C SER A 260 -0.40 0.92 19.50
N LYS A 261 -0.72 1.86 20.38
CA LYS A 261 0.24 2.42 21.35
C LYS A 261 -0.15 2.05 22.78
N LEU A 262 0.81 1.57 23.57
CA LEU A 262 0.61 1.33 24.99
C LEU A 262 0.53 2.66 25.74
N ARG A 263 -0.51 2.85 26.55
CA ARG A 263 -0.72 4.06 27.37
C ARG A 263 -1.04 3.67 28.80
N ASN A 264 -0.78 4.59 29.73
CA ASN A 264 -1.18 4.48 31.13
C ASN A 264 -0.86 3.11 31.78
N THR A 265 0.21 2.44 31.32
CA THR A 265 0.67 1.12 31.78
C THR A 265 2.18 1.14 31.58
N ASP A 266 2.96 0.71 32.57
CA ASP A 266 4.41 0.90 32.54
C ASP A 266 5.10 -0.09 31.60
N PHE A 267 4.62 -1.34 31.58
CA PHE A 267 5.04 -2.35 30.61
C PHE A 267 3.96 -3.43 30.45
N VAL A 268 4.03 -4.16 29.34
CA VAL A 268 3.27 -5.39 29.12
C VAL A 268 4.17 -6.47 28.53
N TYR A 269 3.86 -7.72 28.84
CA TYR A 269 4.44 -8.87 28.16
C TYR A 269 3.40 -9.46 27.21
N GLY A 270 3.83 -9.80 26.01
CA GLY A 270 2.97 -10.46 25.05
C GLY A 270 3.72 -11.40 24.13
N VAL A 271 3.00 -12.38 23.58
CA VAL A 271 3.54 -13.32 22.59
C VAL A 271 3.16 -12.85 21.20
N VAL A 272 4.13 -12.85 20.28
CA VAL A 272 3.90 -12.53 18.87
C VAL A 272 3.11 -13.65 18.20
N ILE A 273 1.92 -13.33 17.68
CA ILE A 273 1.09 -14.31 16.95
C ILE A 273 1.11 -14.12 15.43
N PHE A 274 1.01 -12.88 14.96
CA PHE A 274 1.03 -12.53 13.53
C PHE A 274 2.14 -11.52 13.27
N THR A 275 2.91 -11.75 12.22
CA THR A 275 4.09 -10.94 11.84
C THR A 275 3.90 -10.40 10.43
N GLY A 276 4.44 -9.21 10.16
CA GLY A 276 4.55 -8.67 8.80
C GLY A 276 3.19 -8.50 8.13
N HIS A 277 3.02 -9.12 6.95
CA HIS A 277 1.76 -9.05 6.21
C HIS A 277 0.64 -9.91 6.82
N ASP A 278 0.93 -10.83 7.75
CA ASP A 278 -0.10 -11.59 8.47
C ASP A 278 -0.84 -10.75 9.53
N THR A 279 -0.27 -9.63 9.96
CA THR A 279 -0.94 -8.76 10.95
C THR A 279 -2.27 -8.24 10.42
N LYS A 280 -3.29 -8.16 11.28
CA LYS A 280 -4.64 -7.75 10.88
C LYS A 280 -4.66 -6.36 10.24
N VAL A 281 -3.78 -5.47 10.71
CA VAL A 281 -3.60 -4.11 10.15
C VAL A 281 -3.08 -4.19 8.72
N MET A 282 -2.09 -5.04 8.44
CA MET A 282 -1.55 -5.21 7.09
C MET A 282 -2.51 -5.97 6.16
N GLN A 283 -3.30 -6.90 6.69
CA GLN A 283 -4.39 -7.56 5.94
C GLN A 283 -5.51 -6.59 5.55
N ASN A 284 -5.79 -5.58 6.40
CA ASN A 284 -6.73 -4.50 6.08
C ASN A 284 -6.09 -3.40 5.20
N SER A 285 -4.76 -3.40 5.06
CA SER A 285 -4.08 -2.48 4.17
C SER A 285 -4.35 -2.84 2.70
N THR A 286 -4.72 -1.85 1.90
CA THR A 286 -4.85 -2.07 0.45
C THR A 286 -3.49 -1.86 -0.20
N ALA A 287 -3.06 -2.83 -1.02
CA ALA A 287 -1.87 -2.67 -1.83
C ALA A 287 -1.90 -1.31 -2.57
N PRO A 288 -0.78 -0.55 -2.60
CA PRO A 288 -0.73 0.78 -3.19
C PRO A 288 -1.34 0.76 -4.59
N PRO A 289 -2.52 1.36 -4.79
CA PRO A 289 -3.27 1.11 -6.01
C PRO A 289 -2.59 1.81 -7.18
N SER A 290 -2.37 1.11 -8.29
CA SER A 290 -2.06 1.72 -9.59
C SER A 290 -3.33 2.29 -10.26
N LYS A 291 -4.30 2.72 -9.45
CA LYS A 291 -5.62 3.16 -9.92
C LYS A 291 -5.52 4.59 -10.41
N ARG A 292 -5.97 4.80 -11.65
CA ARG A 292 -6.14 6.13 -12.22
C ARG A 292 -7.23 6.90 -11.50
N SER A 293 -7.00 8.19 -11.30
CA SER A 293 -7.99 9.06 -10.67
C SER A 293 -9.21 9.25 -11.59
N LYS A 294 -10.37 9.59 -11.01
CA LYS A 294 -11.57 9.92 -11.81
C LYS A 294 -11.32 11.13 -12.73
N VAL A 295 -10.46 12.05 -12.29
CA VAL A 295 -10.06 13.24 -13.07
C VAL A 295 -9.27 12.80 -14.30
N GLU A 296 -8.27 11.93 -14.14
CA GLU A 296 -7.49 11.40 -15.28
C GLU A 296 -8.40 10.75 -16.33
N LYS A 297 -9.39 9.94 -15.91
CA LYS A 297 -10.34 9.33 -16.84
C LYS A 297 -11.24 10.35 -17.55
N ARG A 298 -11.61 11.45 -16.90
CA ARG A 298 -12.36 12.55 -17.55
C ARG A 298 -11.48 13.28 -18.55
N MET A 299 -10.20 13.50 -18.23
CA MET A 299 -9.23 14.11 -19.14
C MET A 299 -9.00 13.24 -20.38
N ASP A 300 -8.87 11.92 -20.22
CA ASP A 300 -8.77 10.99 -21.35
C ASP A 300 -9.95 11.17 -22.32
N LYS A 301 -11.18 11.39 -21.83
CA LYS A 301 -12.35 11.67 -22.69
C LYS A 301 -12.23 12.99 -23.47
N ILE A 302 -11.72 14.04 -22.83
CA ILE A 302 -11.49 15.33 -23.50
C ILE A 302 -10.41 15.16 -24.59
N ILE A 303 -9.33 14.42 -24.28
CA ILE A 303 -8.27 14.10 -25.25
C ILE A 303 -8.83 13.36 -26.46
N TYR A 304 -9.71 12.37 -26.27
CA TYR A 304 -10.36 11.68 -27.39
C TYR A 304 -11.20 12.63 -28.26
N PHE A 305 -11.95 13.55 -27.64
CA PHE A 305 -12.73 14.54 -28.38
C PHE A 305 -11.83 15.49 -29.19
N LEU A 306 -10.73 15.97 -28.61
CA LEU A 306 -9.76 16.80 -29.31
C LEU A 306 -9.05 16.05 -30.44
N PHE A 307 -8.71 14.77 -30.22
CA PHE A 307 -8.14 13.92 -31.25
C PHE A 307 -9.12 13.72 -32.42
N PHE A 308 -10.41 13.56 -32.14
CA PHE A 308 -11.44 13.50 -33.19
C PHE A 308 -11.49 14.80 -34.03
N LEU A 309 -11.49 15.97 -33.37
CA LEU A 309 -11.45 17.27 -34.06
C LEU A 309 -10.17 17.45 -34.89
N LEU A 310 -9.02 17.03 -34.36
CA LEU A 310 -7.73 17.07 -35.05
C LEU A 310 -7.76 16.25 -36.35
N VAL A 311 -8.26 15.01 -36.27
CA VAL A 311 -8.38 14.13 -37.44
C VAL A 311 -9.34 14.73 -38.47
N LEU A 312 -10.47 15.31 -38.03
CA LEU A 312 -11.44 15.95 -38.91
C LEU A 312 -10.81 17.14 -39.67
N MET A 313 -10.13 18.04 -38.98
CA MET A 313 -9.47 19.20 -39.60
C MET A 313 -8.37 18.78 -40.57
N SER A 314 -7.56 17.78 -40.19
CA SER A 314 -6.51 17.24 -41.04
C SER A 314 -7.07 16.57 -42.30
N PHE A 315 -8.20 15.87 -42.17
CA PHE A 315 -8.89 15.23 -43.29
C PHE A 315 -9.47 16.24 -44.28
N VAL A 316 -10.12 17.30 -43.78
CA VAL A 316 -10.61 18.41 -44.63
C VAL A 316 -9.44 19.09 -45.33
N GLY A 317 -8.34 19.37 -44.62
CA GLY A 317 -7.14 19.96 -45.22
C GLY A 317 -6.54 19.08 -46.34
N ALA A 318 -6.41 17.78 -46.09
CA ALA A 318 -5.87 16.82 -47.05
C ALA A 318 -6.75 16.65 -48.30
N THR A 319 -8.07 16.62 -48.15
CA THR A 319 -9.01 16.50 -49.29
C THR A 319 -8.98 17.75 -50.17
N VAL A 320 -9.00 18.95 -49.57
CA VAL A 320 -8.87 20.23 -50.30
C VAL A 320 -7.53 20.29 -51.04
N PHE A 321 -6.43 19.89 -50.39
CA PHE A 321 -5.11 19.85 -51.01
C PHE A 321 -5.04 18.85 -52.17
N GLY A 322 -5.58 17.64 -52.00
CA GLY A 322 -5.60 16.62 -53.06
C GLY A 322 -6.44 17.04 -54.28
N VAL A 323 -7.63 17.61 -54.05
CA VAL A 323 -8.48 18.12 -55.15
C VAL A 323 -7.82 19.28 -55.88
N THR A 324 -7.19 20.20 -55.15
CA THR A 324 -6.48 21.35 -55.74
C THR A 324 -5.28 20.88 -56.56
N THR A 325 -4.46 19.97 -56.02
CA THR A 325 -3.29 19.41 -56.70
C THR A 325 -3.67 18.65 -57.97
N ARG A 326 -4.81 17.93 -57.97
CA ARG A 326 -5.33 17.27 -59.18
C ARG A 326 -5.79 18.28 -60.24
N LYS A 327 -6.38 19.41 -59.83
CA LYS A 327 -6.84 20.47 -60.74
C LYS A 327 -5.71 21.34 -61.26
N ASP A 328 -4.58 21.41 -60.55
CA ASP A 328 -3.41 22.18 -60.99
C ASP A 328 -2.75 21.57 -62.25
N LEU A 329 -3.10 20.34 -62.64
CA LEU A 329 -2.62 19.64 -63.84
C LEU A 329 -3.68 19.66 -64.97
N GLU A 330 -3.69 20.70 -65.80
CA GLU A 330 -4.52 20.76 -67.02
C GLU A 330 -3.66 20.57 -68.28
N ASN A 331 -4.01 19.62 -69.14
CA ASN A 331 -3.36 19.36 -70.44
C ASN A 331 -1.82 19.20 -70.38
N GLY A 332 -1.30 18.64 -69.29
CA GLY A 332 0.14 18.44 -69.10
C GLY A 332 0.94 19.71 -68.78
N ARG A 333 0.27 20.85 -68.54
CA ARG A 333 0.90 22.09 -68.06
C ARG A 333 0.34 22.46 -66.69
N MET A 334 1.25 22.69 -65.74
CA MET A 334 0.88 23.12 -64.39
C MET A 334 0.48 24.59 -64.39
N ILE A 335 -0.67 24.94 -63.81
CA ILE A 335 -1.15 26.34 -63.73
C ILE A 335 -0.21 27.21 -62.87
N ARG A 336 0.40 26.62 -61.84
CA ARG A 336 1.29 27.31 -60.89
C ARG A 336 2.76 27.08 -61.22
N TRP A 337 3.21 27.69 -62.33
CA TRP A 337 4.57 27.54 -62.87
C TRP A 337 5.71 27.91 -61.88
N TYR A 338 5.44 28.76 -60.88
CA TYR A 338 6.43 29.20 -59.88
C TYR A 338 6.74 28.15 -58.78
N LEU A 339 5.96 27.07 -58.67
CA LEU A 339 6.17 26.01 -57.68
C LEU A 339 7.22 24.96 -58.10
N ARG A 340 7.92 25.17 -59.24
CA ARG A 340 9.04 24.36 -59.76
C ARG A 340 8.82 22.83 -59.64
N PRO A 341 7.96 22.24 -60.48
CA PRO A 341 7.66 20.80 -60.44
C PRO A 341 8.80 19.91 -60.99
N ASP A 342 9.86 20.50 -61.56
CA ASP A 342 11.00 19.75 -62.11
C ASP A 342 11.86 19.09 -61.01
N ASP A 343 11.67 19.47 -59.74
CA ASP A 343 12.31 18.88 -58.55
C ASP A 343 11.21 18.37 -57.58
N THR A 344 10.29 17.55 -58.11
CA THR A 344 9.14 17.05 -57.36
C THR A 344 9.55 15.99 -56.36
N THR A 345 9.66 16.41 -55.10
CA THR A 345 9.64 15.47 -53.98
C THR A 345 8.29 14.74 -53.94
N VAL A 346 8.27 13.50 -53.45
CA VAL A 346 7.06 12.63 -53.37
C VAL A 346 5.85 13.31 -52.67
N TYR A 347 6.10 14.41 -51.96
CA TYR A 347 5.12 15.22 -51.23
C TYR A 347 4.24 16.11 -52.11
N TYR A 348 4.66 16.47 -53.33
CA TYR A 348 3.89 17.32 -54.24
C TYR A 348 3.90 16.77 -55.67
N ASP A 349 3.47 15.52 -55.83
CA ASP A 349 3.36 14.89 -57.15
C ASP A 349 1.91 15.00 -57.69
N PRO A 350 1.66 15.80 -58.75
CA PRO A 350 0.34 15.95 -59.34
C PRO A 350 -0.16 14.68 -60.05
N THR A 351 0.74 13.78 -60.47
CA THR A 351 0.37 12.49 -61.08
C THR A 351 -0.11 11.48 -60.04
N LYS A 352 0.36 11.62 -58.79
CA LYS A 352 -0.04 10.80 -57.62
C LYS A 352 -0.74 11.64 -56.55
N ALA A 353 -1.69 12.47 -56.98
CA ALA A 353 -2.54 13.29 -56.10
C ALA A 353 -3.09 12.57 -54.84
N PRO A 354 -3.55 11.29 -54.88
CA PRO A 354 -4.01 10.62 -53.65
C PRO A 354 -2.87 10.33 -52.66
N VAL A 355 -1.65 10.05 -53.14
CA VAL A 355 -0.48 9.83 -52.28
C VAL A 355 -0.05 11.14 -51.63
N ALA A 356 0.02 12.23 -52.40
CA ALA A 356 0.30 13.56 -51.89
C ALA A 356 -0.72 14.01 -50.82
N ALA A 357 -2.01 13.69 -51.00
CA ALA A 357 -3.05 13.96 -50.01
C ALA A 357 -2.85 13.17 -48.70
N ILE A 358 -2.44 11.90 -48.76
CA ILE A 358 -2.14 11.09 -47.57
C ILE A 358 -0.92 11.63 -46.82
N LEU A 359 0.14 12.00 -47.54
CA LEU A 359 1.33 12.60 -46.91
C LEU A 359 0.98 13.94 -46.27
N GLN A 360 0.18 14.78 -46.94
CA GLN A 360 -0.31 16.04 -46.38
C GLN A 360 -1.21 15.83 -45.15
N PHE A 361 -2.01 14.76 -45.12
CA PHE A 361 -2.79 14.38 -43.94
C PHE A 361 -1.89 14.09 -42.73
N LEU A 362 -0.84 13.29 -42.92
CA LEU A 362 0.14 12.98 -41.85
C LEU A 362 0.89 14.24 -41.39
N THR A 363 1.30 15.09 -42.33
CA THR A 363 1.94 16.39 -42.02
C THR A 363 0.99 17.32 -41.26
N ALA A 364 -0.30 17.37 -41.63
CA ALA A 364 -1.30 18.19 -40.96
C ALA A 364 -1.59 17.73 -39.52
N ILE A 365 -1.63 16.42 -39.27
CA ILE A 365 -1.75 15.87 -37.90
C ILE A 365 -0.60 16.37 -37.03
N MET A 366 0.64 16.33 -37.54
CA MET A 366 1.80 16.82 -36.81
C MET A 366 1.78 18.33 -36.65
N LEU A 367 1.37 19.08 -37.69
CA LEU A 367 1.29 20.54 -37.66
C LEU A 367 0.32 21.02 -36.57
N TYR A 368 -0.86 20.41 -36.48
CA TYR A 368 -1.91 20.76 -35.53
C TYR A 368 -1.80 20.04 -34.17
N SER A 369 -0.73 19.26 -33.96
CA SER A 369 -0.48 18.56 -32.70
C SER A 369 -0.43 19.49 -31.47
N TYR A 370 -0.12 20.78 -31.67
CA TYR A 370 -0.14 21.80 -30.60
C TYR A 370 -1.49 21.98 -29.93
N LEU A 371 -2.59 21.62 -30.60
CA LEU A 371 -3.93 21.68 -30.02
C LEU A 371 -4.09 20.72 -28.82
N LEU A 372 -3.26 19.67 -28.77
CA LEU A 372 -3.20 18.70 -27.67
C LEU A 372 -2.11 19.03 -26.62
N ILE A 373 -1.16 19.91 -26.95
CA ILE A 373 -0.01 20.30 -26.09
C ILE A 373 -0.38 21.06 -24.80
N PRO A 374 -1.47 21.86 -24.67
CA PRO A 374 -1.72 22.56 -23.40
C PRO A 374 -2.13 21.63 -22.24
N TYR A 375 -2.56 20.40 -22.52
CA TYR A 375 -3.13 19.51 -21.51
C TYR A 375 -2.11 18.78 -20.61
N PRO A 376 -0.97 18.28 -21.12
CA PRO A 376 0.08 17.71 -20.27
C PRO A 376 0.73 18.72 -19.32
N CYS A 377 0.91 19.98 -19.75
CA CYS A 377 1.56 21.04 -18.96
C CYS A 377 0.63 21.71 -17.94
N MET A 378 -0.70 21.72 -18.13
CA MET A 378 -1.63 22.35 -17.19
C MET A 378 -1.86 21.57 -15.88
N TYR A 379 -1.38 20.32 -15.77
CA TYR A 379 -1.84 19.40 -14.73
C TYR A 379 -0.75 18.63 -13.97
N GLN A 380 0.52 19.02 -14.12
CA GLN A 380 1.64 18.49 -13.33
C GLN A 380 2.24 19.60 -12.48
#